data_AF-A0A940QCK4-F1
#
_entry.id   AF-A0A940QCK4-F1
#
_cell.length_a   1.000
_cell.length_b   1.000
_cell.length_c   1.000
_cell.angle_alpha   90.00
_cell.angle_beta   90.00
_cell.angle_gamma   90.00
#
_symmetry.space_group_name_H-M   'P 1'
#
loop_
_entity.id
_entity.type
_entity.pdbx_description
1 polymer ?
#
loop_
_entity_poly.entity_id
_entity_poly.type
_entity_poly.pdbx_seq_one_letter_code
_entity_poly.pdbx_strand_id
1 'polypeptide(L)'
;MNTKETDIYKLKARQSMLEKQFRDIRNRALGRDASFLPFVSDTDGRLSEVRLADFIDELVSGVVSGPDGGSYREMCECFLYCAVRGISEYNEQDKYPVRNAVTFADIVDIALHANNLHLTDMETLADYEYAASMHDCIPGVNTFWNEFNDGGFFRSCDLAFCLLTGSDITATLPHERYISAEERYELAEAKIYGFDTVEEYHDYMEKTAEGSQEELEINSEELPPDSEYASTDDWEENDAEIIEVQNEKRKEWINAFGSPESFVRKYLRFRELFFSVDIYHRCRLFSDVELMADYFLYSHGMSCLSDSGEFAGIYYRINRLASNMSGAKAGG
;
A
#
# COMPACT_ATOMS: atom_id res chain seq x y z
N MET A 1 -9.87 20.64 27.42
CA MET A 1 -8.84 19.59 27.24
C MET A 1 -8.28 19.20 28.60
N ASN A 2 -8.40 17.93 28.98
CA ASN A 2 -8.11 17.44 30.32
C ASN A 2 -6.58 17.23 30.47
N THR A 3 -5.96 17.69 31.57
CA THR A 3 -4.48 17.60 31.76
C THR A 3 -3.95 16.17 31.65
N LYS A 4 -4.76 15.17 31.99
CA LYS A 4 -4.44 13.75 31.81
C LYS A 4 -4.35 13.32 30.33
N GLU A 5 -5.19 13.86 29.45
CA GLU A 5 -5.13 13.57 28.01
C GLU A 5 -3.84 14.14 27.43
N THR A 6 -3.48 15.37 27.80
CA THR A 6 -2.26 16.04 27.34
C THR A 6 -0.98 15.27 27.73
N ASP A 7 -0.95 14.68 28.93
CA ASP A 7 0.21 13.87 29.38
C ASP A 7 0.31 12.52 28.64
N ILE A 8 -0.82 11.90 28.30
CA ILE A 8 -0.85 10.67 27.47
C ILE A 8 -0.34 10.96 26.05
N TYR A 9 -0.77 12.04 25.42
CA TYR A 9 -0.27 12.43 24.09
C TYR A 9 1.24 12.69 24.11
N LYS A 10 1.76 13.38 25.13
CA LYS A 10 3.21 13.60 25.29
C LYS A 10 4.00 12.30 25.47
N LEU A 11 3.45 11.34 26.22
CA LEU A 11 4.08 10.03 26.39
C LEU A 11 4.11 9.24 25.07
N LYS A 12 2.99 9.18 24.35
CA LYS A 12 2.91 8.54 23.03
C LYS A 12 3.88 9.17 22.02
N ALA A 13 3.96 10.49 21.98
CA ALA A 13 4.90 11.20 21.12
C ALA A 13 6.36 10.86 21.46
N ARG A 14 6.73 10.86 22.75
CA ARG A 14 8.09 10.49 23.20
C ARG A 14 8.43 9.03 22.87
N GLN A 15 7.47 8.13 23.05
CA GLN A 15 7.65 6.72 22.70
C GLN A 15 7.89 6.56 21.19
N SER A 16 7.07 7.19 20.35
CA SER A 16 7.25 7.19 18.90
C SER A 16 8.61 7.73 18.46
N MET A 17 9.07 8.83 19.08
CA MET A 17 10.41 9.37 18.82
C MET A 17 11.53 8.38 19.18
N LEU A 18 11.43 7.70 20.32
CA LEU A 18 12.43 6.71 20.74
C LEU A 18 12.43 5.49 19.81
N GLU A 19 11.25 4.97 19.46
CA GLU A 19 11.10 3.86 18.52
C GLU A 19 11.70 4.21 17.15
N LYS A 20 11.48 5.43 16.66
CA LYS A 20 12.12 5.95 15.44
C LYS A 20 13.65 5.98 15.56
N GLN A 21 14.19 6.54 16.65
CA GLN A 21 15.63 6.58 16.87
C GLN A 21 16.27 5.19 16.93
N PHE A 22 15.64 4.24 17.62
CA PHE A 22 16.12 2.86 17.66
C PHE A 22 16.08 2.20 16.29
N ARG A 23 15.03 2.45 15.50
CA ARG A 23 14.92 1.98 14.12
C ARG A 23 16.04 2.55 13.25
N ASP A 24 16.32 3.85 13.34
CA ASP A 24 17.38 4.51 12.56
C ASP A 24 18.78 3.99 12.94
N ILE A 25 19.02 3.72 14.22
CA ILE A 25 20.29 3.11 14.68
C ILE A 25 20.40 1.68 14.15
N ARG A 26 19.33 0.89 14.24
CA ARG A 26 19.27 -0.48 13.73
C ARG A 26 19.51 -0.53 12.22
N ASN A 27 18.86 0.33 11.44
CA ASN A 27 19.01 0.37 10.00
C ASN A 27 20.44 0.74 9.59
N ARG A 28 21.07 1.70 10.28
CA ARG A 28 22.50 2.00 10.09
C ARG A 28 23.41 0.83 10.43
N ALA A 29 23.17 0.15 11.54
CA ALA A 29 23.97 -1.01 11.93
C ALA A 29 23.82 -2.18 10.93
N LEU A 30 22.62 -2.39 10.40
CA LEU A 30 22.36 -3.45 9.43
C LEU A 30 22.82 -3.08 8.00
N GLY A 31 23.20 -1.83 7.75
CA GLY A 31 23.52 -1.33 6.42
C GLY A 31 22.28 -1.03 5.56
N ARG A 32 21.08 -1.06 6.14
CA ARG A 32 19.80 -0.88 5.43
C ARG A 32 19.62 0.53 4.85
N ASP A 33 20.34 1.53 5.39
CA ASP A 33 20.36 2.89 4.83
C ASP A 33 21.13 2.98 3.50
N ALA A 34 21.84 1.93 3.09
CA ALA A 34 22.48 1.87 1.79
C ALA A 34 21.45 1.95 0.67
N SER A 35 21.81 2.66 -0.41
CA SER A 35 20.94 2.73 -1.58
C SER A 35 21.02 1.45 -2.40
N PHE A 36 19.86 0.95 -2.85
CA PHE A 36 19.82 -0.15 -3.82
C PHE A 36 19.90 0.33 -5.28
N LEU A 37 19.80 1.64 -5.54
CA LEU A 37 19.84 2.22 -6.88
C LEU A 37 21.07 1.80 -7.71
N PRO A 38 22.29 1.70 -7.15
CA PRO A 38 23.46 1.24 -7.90
C PRO A 38 23.31 -0.17 -8.50
N PHE A 39 22.42 -1.00 -7.95
CA PHE A 39 22.17 -2.36 -8.41
C PHE A 39 21.11 -2.39 -9.53
N VAL A 40 20.13 -1.50 -9.49
CA VAL A 40 18.95 -1.50 -10.38
C VAL A 40 18.96 -0.43 -11.47
N SER A 41 19.82 0.59 -11.37
CA SER A 41 19.89 1.69 -12.35
C SER A 41 20.89 1.42 -13.48
N ASP A 42 20.61 1.91 -14.69
CA ASP A 42 21.54 1.90 -15.83
C ASP A 42 22.69 2.93 -15.67
N THR A 43 23.52 3.06 -16.70
CA THR A 43 24.67 3.99 -16.72
C THR A 43 24.25 5.46 -16.66
N ASP A 44 23.01 5.78 -17.03
CA ASP A 44 22.45 7.13 -17.00
C ASP A 44 21.70 7.41 -15.67
N GLY A 45 21.73 6.45 -14.74
CA GLY A 45 21.08 6.54 -13.43
C GLY A 45 19.58 6.24 -13.45
N ARG A 46 19.01 5.82 -14.59
CA ARG A 46 17.59 5.48 -14.72
C ARG A 46 17.34 4.03 -14.36
N LEU A 47 16.14 3.72 -13.87
CA LEU A 47 15.85 2.36 -13.39
C LEU A 47 15.72 1.37 -14.57
N SER A 48 16.59 0.37 -14.61
CA SER A 48 16.68 -0.64 -15.67
C SER A 48 15.89 -1.88 -15.31
N GLU A 49 14.98 -2.33 -16.17
CA GLU A 49 14.20 -3.56 -15.92
C GLU A 49 15.08 -4.81 -15.85
N VAL A 50 16.11 -4.89 -16.69
CA VAL A 50 17.04 -6.03 -16.70
C VAL A 50 17.80 -6.08 -15.38
N ARG A 51 18.39 -4.96 -14.97
CA ARG A 51 19.15 -4.91 -13.71
C ARG A 51 18.26 -5.09 -12.48
N LEU A 52 17.03 -4.57 -12.52
CA LEU A 52 16.04 -4.81 -11.48
C LEU A 52 15.71 -6.30 -11.37
N ALA A 53 15.48 -6.98 -12.49
CA ALA A 53 15.22 -8.41 -12.51
C ALA A 53 16.41 -9.20 -11.94
N ASP A 54 17.64 -8.89 -12.37
CA ASP A 54 18.87 -9.52 -11.86
C ASP A 54 19.03 -9.30 -10.35
N PHE A 55 18.79 -8.09 -9.86
CA PHE A 55 18.84 -7.75 -8.44
C PHE A 55 17.79 -8.52 -7.61
N ILE A 56 16.55 -8.61 -8.12
CA ILE A 56 15.48 -9.38 -7.46
C ILE A 56 15.81 -10.87 -7.46
N ASP A 57 16.31 -11.40 -8.58
CA ASP A 57 16.75 -12.79 -8.67
C ASP A 57 17.86 -13.08 -7.66
N GLU A 58 18.80 -12.15 -7.47
CA GLU A 58 19.85 -12.27 -6.46
C GLU A 58 19.28 -12.29 -5.04
N LEU A 59 18.40 -11.34 -4.69
CA LEU A 59 17.72 -11.28 -3.38
C LEU A 59 17.00 -12.60 -3.06
N VAL A 60 16.29 -13.17 -4.04
CA VAL A 60 15.49 -14.38 -3.84
C VAL A 60 16.35 -15.64 -3.88
N SER A 61 17.40 -15.68 -4.71
CA SER A 61 18.32 -16.82 -4.82
C SER A 61 19.14 -17.08 -3.55
N GLY A 62 19.36 -16.05 -2.73
CA GLY A 62 20.03 -16.16 -1.43
C GLY A 62 19.27 -17.00 -0.40
N VAL A 63 17.99 -17.35 -0.64
CA VAL A 63 17.10 -17.95 0.36
C VAL A 63 16.31 -19.15 -0.16
N VAL A 64 16.00 -19.23 -1.47
CA VAL A 64 15.11 -20.26 -2.04
C VAL A 64 15.90 -21.32 -2.82
N SER A 65 16.06 -22.51 -2.25
CA SER A 65 16.57 -23.69 -2.96
C SER A 65 15.59 -24.86 -2.83
N GLY A 66 15.13 -25.42 -3.98
CA GLY A 66 14.29 -26.62 -4.02
C GLY A 66 13.30 -26.69 -5.20
N PRO A 67 12.89 -27.89 -5.63
CA PRO A 67 12.02 -28.10 -6.80
C PRO A 67 10.55 -27.70 -6.60
N ASP A 68 10.08 -27.52 -5.35
CA ASP A 68 8.70 -27.13 -5.01
C ASP A 68 8.58 -25.62 -4.64
N GLY A 69 9.63 -24.80 -4.83
CA GLY A 69 9.70 -23.38 -4.42
C GLY A 69 9.23 -22.34 -5.44
N GLY A 70 8.71 -22.77 -6.60
CA GLY A 70 8.43 -21.89 -7.74
C GLY A 70 7.42 -20.79 -7.46
N SER A 71 6.25 -21.13 -6.90
CA SER A 71 5.18 -20.15 -6.64
C SER A 71 5.53 -19.17 -5.51
N TYR A 72 6.25 -19.62 -4.48
CA TYR A 72 6.70 -18.74 -3.40
C TYR A 72 7.79 -17.78 -3.88
N ARG A 73 8.77 -18.30 -4.64
CA ARG A 73 9.78 -17.49 -5.32
C ARG A 73 9.13 -16.44 -6.21
N GLU A 74 8.18 -16.84 -7.05
CA GLU A 74 7.43 -15.94 -7.92
C GLU A 74 6.67 -14.86 -7.12
N MET A 75 6.08 -15.23 -5.98
CA MET A 75 5.40 -14.28 -5.08
C MET A 75 6.37 -13.25 -4.52
N CYS A 76 7.53 -13.68 -4.02
CA CYS A 76 8.60 -12.78 -3.54
C CYS A 76 9.09 -11.86 -4.65
N GLU A 77 9.32 -12.38 -5.86
CA GLU A 77 9.72 -11.59 -7.01
C GLU A 77 8.69 -10.52 -7.36
N CYS A 78 7.40 -10.89 -7.40
CA CYS A 78 6.34 -9.94 -7.73
C CYS A 78 6.20 -8.85 -6.67
N PHE A 79 6.27 -9.22 -5.38
CA PHE A 79 6.29 -8.26 -4.27
C PHE A 79 7.46 -7.29 -4.39
N LEU A 80 8.69 -7.80 -4.50
CA LEU A 80 9.91 -6.98 -4.57
C LEU A 80 9.89 -6.08 -5.80
N TYR A 81 9.42 -6.58 -6.95
CA TYR A 81 9.26 -5.78 -8.15
C TYR A 81 8.35 -4.58 -7.90
N CYS A 82 7.17 -4.81 -7.33
CA CYS A 82 6.21 -3.77 -7.01
C CYS A 82 6.72 -2.81 -5.92
N ALA A 83 7.38 -3.31 -4.87
CA ALA A 83 7.92 -2.49 -3.79
C ALA A 83 9.04 -1.55 -4.28
N VAL A 84 9.94 -2.05 -5.14
CA VAL A 84 11.04 -1.25 -5.70
C VAL A 84 10.56 -0.26 -6.76
N ARG A 85 9.56 -0.63 -7.57
CA ARG A 85 9.04 0.22 -8.65
C ARG A 85 7.98 1.22 -8.20
N GLY A 86 7.12 0.84 -7.25
CA GLY A 86 5.77 1.39 -7.15
C GLY A 86 5.39 2.02 -5.82
N ILE A 87 6.33 2.25 -4.90
CA ILE A 87 6.00 2.94 -3.65
C ILE A 87 6.87 4.18 -3.53
N SER A 88 6.28 5.30 -3.95
CA SER A 88 6.84 6.64 -3.87
C SER A 88 6.23 7.50 -2.77
N GLU A 89 5.11 7.08 -2.20
CA GLU A 89 4.38 7.84 -1.20
C GLU A 89 3.92 6.87 -0.11
N TYR A 90 4.81 6.60 0.85
CA TYR A 90 4.40 6.03 2.13
C TYR A 90 4.32 7.21 3.09
N ASN A 91 3.13 7.59 3.52
CA ASN A 91 2.96 8.65 4.50
C ASN A 91 2.00 8.20 5.61
N GLU A 92 2.46 7.28 6.45
CA GLU A 92 1.77 7.03 7.72
C GLU A 92 2.08 8.22 8.67
N GLN A 93 1.26 9.27 8.64
CA GLN A 93 1.23 10.35 9.64
C GLN A 93 2.63 10.88 10.04
N ASP A 94 3.39 11.43 9.10
CA ASP A 94 4.76 11.97 9.28
C ASP A 94 5.88 10.94 9.54
N LYS A 95 5.61 9.62 9.56
CA LYS A 95 6.66 8.61 9.79
C LYS A 95 7.64 8.49 8.63
N TYR A 96 7.17 8.67 7.40
CA TYR A 96 7.95 8.43 6.19
C TYR A 96 7.83 9.63 5.24
N PRO A 97 8.95 10.14 4.70
CA PRO A 97 8.91 11.20 3.71
C PRO A 97 8.25 10.70 2.43
N VAL A 98 7.43 11.54 1.79
CA VAL A 98 6.87 11.32 0.45
C VAL A 98 8.03 11.30 -0.56
N ARG A 99 8.58 10.12 -0.82
CA ARG A 99 9.66 9.88 -1.79
C ARG A 99 9.66 8.43 -2.26
N ASN A 100 10.20 8.23 -3.47
CA ASN A 100 10.55 6.91 -4.00
C ASN A 100 11.35 6.09 -2.99
N ALA A 101 11.07 4.79 -2.92
CA ALA A 101 11.95 3.82 -2.30
C ALA A 101 13.32 3.86 -3.01
N VAL A 102 14.40 4.04 -2.24
CA VAL A 102 15.77 4.13 -2.76
C VAL A 102 16.78 3.38 -1.89
N THR A 103 16.38 2.93 -0.70
CA THR A 103 17.20 2.22 0.29
C THR A 103 16.63 0.86 0.65
N PHE A 104 17.46 -0.04 1.17
CA PHE A 104 16.98 -1.34 1.67
C PHE A 104 16.02 -1.19 2.86
N ALA A 105 16.19 -0.13 3.67
CA ALA A 105 15.25 0.21 4.72
C ALA A 105 13.83 0.41 4.17
N ASP A 106 13.69 1.07 3.02
CA ASP A 106 12.38 1.28 2.39
C ASP A 106 11.70 -0.05 2.03
N ILE A 107 12.44 -1.00 1.44
CA ILE A 107 11.91 -2.33 1.08
C ILE A 107 11.41 -3.06 2.34
N VAL A 108 12.18 -2.99 3.43
CA VAL A 108 11.84 -3.65 4.69
C VAL A 108 10.65 -2.97 5.38
N ASP A 109 10.62 -1.64 5.42
CA ASP A 109 9.52 -0.88 6.02
C ASP A 109 8.21 -1.11 5.25
N ILE A 110 8.27 -1.17 3.92
CA ILE A 110 7.12 -1.56 3.08
C ILE A 110 6.65 -2.97 3.43
N ALA A 111 7.56 -3.94 3.51
CA ALA A 111 7.20 -5.33 3.79
C ALA A 111 6.57 -5.48 5.19
N LEU A 112 7.18 -4.87 6.20
CA LEU A 112 6.76 -5.00 7.60
C LEU A 112 5.64 -4.05 8.01
N HIS A 113 5.01 -3.36 7.07
CA HIS A 113 3.93 -2.44 7.39
C HIS A 113 2.73 -3.17 7.99
N ALA A 114 2.19 -2.61 9.08
CA ALA A 114 1.13 -3.24 9.87
C ALA A 114 -0.11 -3.57 9.03
N ASN A 115 -0.44 -2.71 8.05
CA ASN A 115 -1.66 -2.84 7.28
C ASN A 115 -1.59 -3.89 6.17
N ASN A 116 -0.39 -4.42 5.86
CA ASN A 116 -0.24 -5.47 4.84
C ASN A 116 -0.95 -6.77 5.22
N LEU A 117 -1.19 -7.01 6.51
CA LEU A 117 -1.86 -8.19 7.05
C LEU A 117 -3.30 -7.93 7.50
N HIS A 118 -3.82 -6.71 7.34
CA HIS A 118 -5.24 -6.43 7.58
C HIS A 118 -6.14 -7.13 6.57
N LEU A 119 -5.62 -7.41 5.37
CA LEU A 119 -6.32 -8.09 4.28
C LEU A 119 -6.16 -9.61 4.46
N THR A 120 -7.12 -10.23 5.15
CA THR A 120 -7.02 -11.64 5.57
C THR A 120 -7.38 -12.62 4.47
N ASP A 121 -8.12 -12.19 3.46
CA ASP A 121 -8.63 -13.02 2.36
C ASP A 121 -9.05 -12.14 1.17
N MET A 122 -9.52 -12.78 0.10
CA MET A 122 -9.99 -12.06 -1.08
C MET A 122 -11.29 -11.29 -0.86
N GLU A 123 -12.09 -11.66 0.13
CA GLU A 123 -13.38 -11.00 0.41
C GLU A 123 -13.14 -9.66 1.10
N THR A 124 -12.29 -9.66 2.14
CA THR A 124 -11.80 -8.45 2.81
C THR A 124 -11.04 -7.52 1.86
N LEU A 125 -10.30 -8.06 0.89
CA LEU A 125 -9.71 -7.27 -0.19
C LEU A 125 -10.77 -6.60 -1.06
N ALA A 126 -11.78 -7.35 -1.51
CA ALA A 126 -12.85 -6.81 -2.35
C ALA A 126 -13.66 -5.72 -1.62
N ASP A 127 -13.96 -5.92 -0.34
CA ASP A 127 -14.64 -4.92 0.51
C ASP A 127 -13.82 -3.64 0.62
N TYR A 128 -12.51 -3.80 0.89
CA TYR A 128 -11.58 -2.68 0.99
C TYR A 128 -11.47 -1.90 -0.32
N GLU A 129 -11.34 -2.60 -1.45
CA GLU A 129 -11.20 -1.99 -2.78
C GLU A 129 -12.48 -1.31 -3.24
N TYR A 130 -13.65 -1.92 -2.98
CA TYR A 130 -14.93 -1.30 -3.27
C TYR A 130 -15.07 0.02 -2.49
N ALA A 131 -14.88 -0.02 -1.17
CA ALA A 131 -14.95 1.17 -0.32
C ALA A 131 -13.98 2.26 -0.80
N ALA A 132 -12.75 1.88 -1.18
CA ALA A 132 -11.77 2.81 -1.70
C ALA A 132 -12.21 3.43 -3.04
N SER A 133 -12.77 2.63 -3.95
CA SER A 133 -13.24 3.10 -5.27
C SER A 133 -14.38 4.14 -5.15
N MET A 134 -15.23 4.03 -4.12
CA MET A 134 -16.31 4.99 -3.85
C MET A 134 -15.78 6.38 -3.47
N HIS A 135 -14.57 6.47 -2.91
CA HIS A 135 -13.91 7.72 -2.57
C HIS A 135 -13.02 8.27 -3.69
N ASP A 136 -12.53 7.40 -4.59
CA ASP A 136 -11.58 7.73 -5.65
C ASP A 136 -12.22 8.05 -7.01
N CYS A 137 -13.53 7.81 -7.16
CA CYS A 137 -14.24 7.92 -8.44
C CYS A 137 -15.25 9.06 -8.46
N ILE A 138 -14.83 10.24 -8.94
CA ILE A 138 -15.77 11.13 -9.64
C ILE A 138 -15.89 10.59 -11.08
N PRO A 139 -17.09 10.38 -11.65
CA PRO A 139 -17.22 9.88 -13.02
C PRO A 139 -16.46 10.75 -14.03
N GLY A 140 -15.45 10.18 -14.68
CA GLY A 140 -14.59 10.88 -15.66
C GLY A 140 -13.37 11.58 -15.07
N VAL A 141 -13.18 11.54 -13.75
CA VAL A 141 -12.05 12.12 -13.03
C VAL A 141 -11.57 11.19 -11.90
N ASN A 142 -10.36 10.68 -12.01
CA ASN A 142 -9.76 9.85 -10.96
C ASN A 142 -9.24 10.75 -9.82
N THR A 143 -10.15 11.29 -8.99
CA THR A 143 -9.79 12.16 -7.86
C THR A 143 -9.35 11.33 -6.65
N PHE A 144 -8.04 11.32 -6.39
CA PHE A 144 -7.47 10.76 -5.17
C PHE A 144 -7.48 11.79 -4.04
N TRP A 145 -8.29 11.57 -3.01
CA TRP A 145 -8.28 12.38 -1.78
C TRP A 145 -7.06 12.06 -0.92
N ASN A 146 -6.37 13.10 -0.44
CA ASN A 146 -5.14 13.06 0.35
C ASN A 146 -5.24 12.33 1.72
N GLU A 147 -6.42 11.87 2.13
CA GLU A 147 -6.64 11.23 3.44
C GLU A 147 -6.26 9.74 3.49
N PHE A 148 -5.91 9.11 2.36
CA PHE A 148 -5.79 7.64 2.26
C PHE A 148 -4.35 7.08 2.27
N ASN A 149 -3.43 7.75 2.98
CA ASN A 149 -2.05 7.25 3.15
C ASN A 149 -1.91 6.07 4.14
N ASP A 150 -3.02 5.61 4.74
CA ASP A 150 -3.05 4.54 5.74
C ASP A 150 -3.22 3.13 5.12
N GLY A 151 -3.13 2.94 3.80
CA GLY A 151 -3.52 1.67 3.17
C GLY A 151 -2.44 0.58 3.02
N GLY A 152 -1.18 0.87 3.36
CA GLY A 152 -0.08 -0.10 3.21
C GLY A 152 0.27 -0.48 1.75
N PHE A 153 0.92 -1.63 1.54
CA PHE A 153 1.44 -2.05 0.23
C PHE A 153 0.37 -2.17 -0.86
N PHE A 154 -0.78 -2.80 -0.55
CA PHE A 154 -1.85 -3.03 -1.54
C PHE A 154 -2.41 -1.72 -2.06
N ARG A 155 -2.76 -0.79 -1.18
CA ARG A 155 -3.30 0.52 -1.56
C ARG A 155 -2.33 1.34 -2.41
N SER A 156 -1.04 1.35 -2.05
CA SER A 156 -0.02 2.02 -2.87
C SER A 156 0.06 1.40 -4.27
N CYS A 157 -0.08 0.07 -4.37
CA CYS A 157 -0.08 -0.61 -5.66
C CYS A 157 -1.41 -0.45 -6.44
N ASP A 158 -2.55 -0.31 -5.77
CA ASP A 158 -3.85 -0.01 -6.40
C ASP A 158 -3.84 1.39 -7.02
N LEU A 159 -3.30 2.37 -6.28
CA LEU A 159 -3.06 3.72 -6.79
C LEU A 159 -2.13 3.69 -8.02
N ALA A 160 -1.01 2.98 -7.91
CA ALA A 160 -0.08 2.78 -9.02
C ALA A 160 -0.77 2.16 -10.24
N PHE A 161 -1.57 1.12 -10.03
CA PHE A 161 -2.35 0.46 -11.08
C PHE A 161 -3.30 1.44 -11.75
N CYS A 162 -4.05 2.22 -10.97
CA CYS A 162 -5.01 3.19 -11.49
C CYS A 162 -4.32 4.30 -12.29
N LEU A 163 -3.21 4.86 -11.79
CA LEU A 163 -2.44 5.88 -12.51
C LEU A 163 -1.89 5.37 -13.85
N LEU A 164 -1.38 4.14 -13.86
CA LEU A 164 -0.76 3.54 -15.05
C LEU A 164 -1.80 3.09 -16.09
N THR A 165 -2.95 2.55 -15.65
CA THR A 165 -3.97 1.99 -16.55
C THR A 165 -5.10 2.96 -16.87
N GLY A 166 -5.32 3.96 -16.02
CA GLY A 166 -6.51 4.82 -16.04
C GLY A 166 -7.79 4.09 -15.61
N SER A 167 -7.69 2.89 -15.03
CA SER A 167 -8.83 2.08 -14.59
C SER A 167 -8.68 1.73 -13.11
N ASP A 168 -9.80 1.73 -12.38
CA ASP A 168 -9.82 1.30 -10.99
C ASP A 168 -9.45 -0.20 -10.85
N ILE A 169 -8.78 -0.57 -9.75
CA ILE A 169 -8.38 -1.95 -9.49
C ILE A 169 -9.57 -2.90 -9.35
N THR A 170 -10.72 -2.39 -8.91
CA THR A 170 -11.99 -3.12 -8.79
C THR A 170 -12.45 -3.67 -10.15
N ALA A 171 -12.05 -3.08 -11.27
CA ALA A 171 -12.32 -3.62 -12.61
C ALA A 171 -11.67 -5.00 -12.85
N THR A 172 -10.70 -5.39 -12.00
CA THR A 172 -10.06 -6.71 -12.04
C THR A 172 -10.79 -7.76 -11.19
N LEU A 173 -11.77 -7.35 -10.38
CA LEU A 173 -12.58 -8.25 -9.58
C LEU A 173 -13.63 -8.97 -10.45
N PRO A 174 -13.93 -10.25 -10.16
CA PRO A 174 -15.11 -10.90 -10.74
C PRO A 174 -16.39 -10.13 -10.40
N HIS A 175 -17.29 -9.97 -11.36
CA HIS A 175 -18.53 -9.19 -11.20
C HIS A 175 -19.36 -9.61 -9.98
N GLU A 176 -19.48 -10.91 -9.72
CA GLU A 176 -20.20 -11.44 -8.55
C GLU A 176 -19.58 -10.98 -7.22
N ARG A 177 -18.25 -10.82 -7.16
CA ARG A 177 -17.57 -10.33 -5.95
C ARG A 177 -17.73 -8.84 -5.77
N TYR A 178 -17.74 -8.09 -6.87
CA TYR A 178 -17.98 -6.66 -6.84
C TYR A 178 -19.39 -6.37 -6.28
N ILE A 179 -20.42 -7.04 -6.82
CA ILE A 179 -21.80 -6.91 -6.32
C ILE A 179 -21.88 -7.29 -4.84
N SER A 180 -21.23 -8.38 -4.42
CA SER A 180 -21.30 -8.78 -3.01
C SER A 180 -20.57 -7.80 -2.07
N ALA A 181 -19.51 -7.13 -2.55
CA ALA A 181 -18.82 -6.09 -1.78
C ALA A 181 -19.68 -4.81 -1.69
N GLU A 182 -20.35 -4.43 -2.77
CA GLU A 182 -21.34 -3.35 -2.83
C GLU A 182 -22.47 -3.57 -1.82
N GLU A 183 -23.14 -4.73 -1.87
CA GLU A 183 -24.23 -5.08 -0.93
C GLU A 183 -23.78 -5.01 0.54
N ARG A 184 -22.55 -5.47 0.84
CA ARG A 184 -21.99 -5.42 2.21
C ARG A 184 -21.66 -3.99 2.64
N TYR A 185 -21.11 -3.19 1.74
CA TYR A 185 -20.78 -1.79 2.00
C TYR A 185 -22.04 -0.97 2.27
N GLU A 186 -23.03 -1.04 1.39
CA GLU A 186 -24.30 -0.32 1.54
C GLU A 186 -25.02 -0.70 2.83
N LEU A 187 -25.02 -1.99 3.19
CA LEU A 187 -25.62 -2.44 4.45
C LEU A 187 -24.84 -1.94 5.67
N ALA A 188 -23.51 -1.86 5.59
CA ALA A 188 -22.69 -1.32 6.66
C ALA A 188 -22.94 0.18 6.84
N GLU A 189 -23.06 0.93 5.74
CA GLU A 189 -23.39 2.34 5.74
C GLU A 189 -24.79 2.59 6.32
N ALA A 190 -25.81 1.86 5.85
CA ALA A 190 -27.16 1.90 6.39
C ALA A 190 -27.18 1.75 7.92
N LYS A 191 -26.40 0.80 8.45
CA LYS A 191 -26.26 0.56 9.91
C LYS A 191 -25.58 1.72 10.65
N ILE A 192 -24.61 2.41 10.05
CA ILE A 192 -24.00 3.60 10.63
C ILE A 192 -25.04 4.69 10.85
N TYR A 193 -25.98 4.82 9.91
CA TYR A 193 -27.11 5.74 10.00
C TYR A 193 -28.30 5.20 10.81
N GLY A 194 -28.21 3.98 11.35
CA GLY A 194 -29.21 3.39 12.24
C GLY A 194 -30.35 2.65 11.53
N PHE A 195 -30.18 2.29 10.26
CA PHE A 195 -31.14 1.51 9.47
C PHE A 195 -30.78 0.02 9.46
N ASP A 196 -31.80 -0.84 9.45
CA ASP A 196 -31.62 -2.30 9.47
C ASP A 196 -31.54 -2.88 8.04
N THR A 197 -32.02 -2.15 7.03
CA THR A 197 -31.92 -2.52 5.61
C THR A 197 -31.42 -1.38 4.73
N VAL A 198 -30.87 -1.75 3.57
CA VAL A 198 -30.37 -0.82 2.55
C VAL A 198 -31.51 0.01 1.97
N GLU A 199 -32.69 -0.58 1.76
CA GLU A 199 -33.87 0.12 1.24
C GLU A 199 -34.37 1.22 2.17
N GLU A 200 -34.37 1.00 3.49
CA GLU A 200 -34.75 2.01 4.47
C GLU A 200 -33.79 3.21 4.45
N TYR A 201 -32.49 2.94 4.29
CA TYR A 201 -31.46 3.96 4.17
C TYR A 201 -31.60 4.77 2.88
N HIS A 202 -31.82 4.14 1.72
CA HIS A 202 -32.02 4.86 0.46
C HIS A 202 -33.28 5.72 0.46
N ASP A 203 -34.41 5.21 0.97
CA ASP A 203 -35.66 5.98 1.09
C ASP A 203 -35.47 7.20 2.00
N TYR A 204 -34.68 7.08 3.06
CA TYR A 204 -34.29 8.22 3.88
C TYR A 204 -33.41 9.22 3.11
N MET A 205 -32.36 8.76 2.44
CA MET A 205 -31.44 9.63 1.68
C MET A 205 -32.15 10.38 0.55
N GLU A 206 -33.03 9.71 -0.19
CA GLU A 206 -33.84 10.30 -1.26
C GLU A 206 -34.76 11.41 -0.72
N LYS A 207 -35.48 11.15 0.37
CA LYS A 207 -36.34 12.16 1.03
C LYS A 207 -35.56 13.33 1.60
N THR A 208 -34.36 13.08 2.11
CA THR A 208 -33.50 14.13 2.67
C THR A 208 -32.91 15.00 1.55
N ALA A 209 -32.55 14.40 0.41
CA ALA A 209 -32.10 15.10 -0.78
C ALA A 209 -33.22 15.98 -1.37
N GLU A 210 -34.43 15.42 -1.55
CA GLU A 210 -35.60 16.16 -2.04
C GLU A 210 -35.99 17.34 -1.12
N GLY A 211 -35.96 17.14 0.20
CA GLY A 211 -36.22 18.20 1.18
C GLY A 211 -35.16 19.32 1.18
N SER A 212 -33.90 18.98 0.93
CA SER A 212 -32.81 19.96 0.84
C SER A 212 -32.88 20.83 -0.44
N GLN A 213 -33.43 20.27 -1.52
CA GLN A 213 -33.58 20.98 -2.79
C GLN A 213 -34.76 21.98 -2.75
N GLU A 214 -35.86 21.63 -2.07
CA GLU A 214 -36.98 22.54 -1.79
C GLU A 214 -36.60 23.68 -0.81
N GLU A 215 -35.75 23.43 0.20
CA GLU A 215 -35.30 24.49 1.11
C GLU A 215 -34.29 25.46 0.48
N LEU A 216 -33.47 25.01 -0.47
CA LEU A 216 -32.53 25.86 -1.22
C LEU A 216 -33.23 26.79 -2.23
N GLU A 217 -34.33 26.37 -2.85
CA GLU A 217 -35.11 27.24 -3.73
C GLU A 217 -35.88 28.33 -2.96
N ILE A 218 -36.29 28.05 -1.72
CA ILE A 218 -37.09 28.98 -0.89
C ILE A 218 -36.23 30.02 -0.15
N ASN A 219 -34.95 29.75 0.13
CA ASN A 219 -34.07 30.65 0.89
C ASN A 219 -33.15 31.57 0.06
N SER A 220 -33.31 31.61 -1.26
CA SER A 220 -32.47 32.46 -2.13
C SER A 220 -32.79 33.97 -2.07
N GLU A 221 -33.87 34.40 -1.41
CA GLU A 221 -34.28 35.82 -1.32
C GLU A 221 -33.90 36.56 -0.01
N GLU A 222 -33.38 35.91 1.04
CA GLU A 222 -33.11 36.56 2.34
C GLU A 222 -31.77 36.16 3.02
N LEU A 223 -30.67 35.99 2.28
CA LEU A 223 -29.35 35.85 2.91
C LEU A 223 -28.62 37.21 3.04
N PRO A 224 -28.05 37.54 4.21
CA PRO A 224 -27.26 38.77 4.39
C PRO A 224 -25.96 38.70 3.56
N PRO A 225 -25.48 39.83 3.01
CA PRO A 225 -24.36 39.86 2.05
C PRO A 225 -22.98 39.46 2.61
N ASP A 226 -22.88 39.08 3.89
CA ASP A 226 -21.60 38.90 4.60
C ASP A 226 -21.44 37.53 5.28
N SER A 227 -22.18 36.49 4.87
CA SER A 227 -21.83 35.11 5.27
C SER A 227 -20.92 34.49 4.20
N GLU A 228 -19.63 34.37 4.50
CA GLU A 228 -18.69 33.46 3.84
C GLU A 228 -19.15 32.00 4.07
N TYR A 229 -20.25 31.60 3.44
CA TYR A 229 -20.47 30.21 3.10
C TYR A 229 -19.83 30.04 1.73
N ALA A 230 -18.76 29.26 1.68
CA ALA A 230 -18.14 28.83 0.44
C ALA A 230 -19.24 28.40 -0.53
N SER A 231 -19.41 29.14 -1.63
CA SER A 231 -20.38 28.78 -2.64
C SER A 231 -19.95 27.44 -3.25
N THR A 232 -20.88 26.72 -3.82
CA THR A 232 -20.62 25.52 -4.62
C THR A 232 -19.59 25.75 -5.75
N ASP A 233 -19.31 27.01 -6.11
CA ASP A 233 -18.27 27.38 -7.08
C ASP A 233 -16.83 27.15 -6.53
N ASP A 234 -16.60 27.19 -5.20
CA ASP A 234 -15.29 26.91 -4.59
C ASP A 234 -14.92 25.41 -4.66
N TRP A 235 -15.89 24.51 -4.88
CA TRP A 235 -15.64 23.07 -5.05
C TRP A 235 -15.21 22.74 -6.48
N GLU A 236 -15.79 23.39 -7.49
CA GLU A 236 -15.45 23.17 -8.90
C GLU A 236 -14.04 23.70 -9.26
N GLU A 237 -13.60 24.82 -8.67
CA GLU A 237 -12.23 25.32 -8.83
C GLU A 237 -11.19 24.41 -8.14
N ASN A 238 -11.54 23.79 -7.01
CA ASN A 238 -10.70 22.85 -6.27
C ASN A 238 -10.52 21.52 -7.03
N ASP A 239 -11.57 21.05 -7.71
CA ASP A 239 -11.51 19.86 -8.56
C ASP A 239 -10.55 20.05 -9.75
N ALA A 240 -10.53 21.23 -10.38
CA ALA A 240 -9.62 21.50 -11.50
C ALA A 240 -8.13 21.48 -11.08
N GLU A 241 -7.79 22.04 -9.92
CA GLU A 241 -6.44 22.02 -9.37
C GLU A 241 -6.01 20.60 -8.97
N ILE A 242 -6.90 19.83 -8.34
CA ILE A 242 -6.69 18.42 -7.99
C ILE A 242 -6.43 17.59 -9.25
N ILE A 243 -7.21 17.81 -10.31
CA ILE A 243 -7.06 17.15 -11.62
C ILE A 243 -5.70 17.46 -12.25
N GLU A 244 -5.24 18.70 -12.19
CA GLU A 244 -3.95 19.10 -12.74
C GLU A 244 -2.80 18.40 -12.00
N VAL A 245 -2.81 18.45 -10.66
CA VAL A 245 -1.81 17.77 -9.81
C VAL A 245 -1.76 16.27 -10.09
N GLN A 246 -2.91 15.62 -10.27
CA GLN A 246 -2.97 14.18 -10.58
C GLN A 246 -2.47 13.86 -11.98
N ASN A 247 -2.76 14.70 -12.96
CA ASN A 247 -2.22 14.54 -14.31
C ASN A 247 -0.70 14.73 -14.35
N GLU A 248 -0.15 15.63 -13.54
CA GLU A 248 1.29 15.78 -13.36
C GLU A 248 1.91 14.55 -12.70
N LYS A 249 1.37 14.10 -11.55
CA LYS A 249 1.80 12.86 -10.89
C LYS A 249 1.73 11.66 -11.84
N ARG A 250 0.66 11.54 -12.62
CA ARG A 250 0.51 10.47 -13.62
C ARG A 250 1.61 10.51 -14.66
N LYS A 251 1.99 11.69 -15.17
CA LYS A 251 3.11 11.84 -16.12
C LYS A 251 4.44 11.47 -15.48
N GLU A 252 4.69 11.90 -14.25
CA GLU A 252 5.90 11.54 -13.49
C GLU A 252 6.00 10.03 -13.29
N TRP A 253 4.90 9.39 -12.91
CA TRP A 253 4.82 7.95 -12.73
C TRP A 253 5.02 7.21 -14.05
N ILE A 254 4.29 7.54 -15.11
CA ILE A 254 4.48 6.90 -16.43
C ILE A 254 5.95 7.00 -16.87
N ASN A 255 6.62 8.12 -16.61
CA ASN A 255 8.04 8.29 -16.95
C ASN A 255 8.98 7.47 -16.04
N ALA A 256 8.60 7.21 -14.79
CA ALA A 256 9.36 6.39 -13.85
C ALA A 256 9.24 4.88 -14.13
N PHE A 257 8.10 4.46 -14.71
CA PHE A 257 7.86 3.08 -15.11
C PHE A 257 8.40 2.82 -16.51
N GLY A 258 9.50 2.06 -16.61
CA GLY A 258 10.08 1.65 -17.90
C GLY A 258 9.10 0.86 -18.78
N SER A 259 8.27 0.01 -18.17
CA SER A 259 7.07 -0.58 -18.76
C SER A 259 5.93 -0.63 -17.73
N PRO A 260 4.88 0.17 -17.90
CA PRO A 260 3.65 0.09 -17.11
C PRO A 260 3.04 -1.33 -17.09
N GLU A 261 3.10 -2.03 -18.22
CA GLU A 261 2.56 -3.39 -18.40
C GLU A 261 3.27 -4.41 -17.51
N SER A 262 4.59 -4.28 -17.36
CA SER A 262 5.38 -5.14 -16.48
C SER A 262 4.94 -5.01 -15.02
N PHE A 263 4.69 -3.78 -14.55
CA PHE A 263 4.19 -3.55 -13.20
C PHE A 263 2.79 -4.15 -13.02
N VAL A 264 1.85 -3.82 -13.90
CA VAL A 264 0.47 -4.32 -13.83
C VAL A 264 0.44 -5.84 -13.77
N ARG A 265 1.17 -6.51 -14.66
CA ARG A 265 1.26 -7.97 -14.67
C ARG A 265 1.83 -8.52 -13.36
N LYS A 266 2.92 -7.93 -12.84
CA LYS A 266 3.56 -8.38 -11.59
C LYS A 266 2.64 -8.13 -10.38
N TYR A 267 1.94 -7.00 -10.33
CA TYR A 267 1.03 -6.69 -9.25
C TYR A 267 -0.18 -7.63 -9.21
N LEU A 268 -0.86 -7.84 -10.34
CA LEU A 268 -1.98 -8.78 -10.43
C LEU A 268 -1.55 -10.22 -10.09
N ARG A 269 -0.36 -10.62 -10.55
CA ARG A 269 0.21 -11.93 -10.21
C ARG A 269 0.55 -12.06 -8.73
N PHE A 270 1.09 -11.01 -8.11
CA PHE A 270 1.34 -10.98 -6.67
C PHE A 270 0.04 -11.20 -5.89
N ARG A 271 -1.03 -10.46 -6.22
CA ARG A 271 -2.34 -10.60 -5.57
C ARG A 271 -2.84 -12.04 -5.65
N GLU A 272 -2.86 -12.62 -6.85
CA GLU A 272 -3.27 -14.00 -7.07
C GLU A 272 -2.48 -14.97 -6.18
N LEU A 273 -1.15 -14.88 -6.18
CA LEU A 273 -0.28 -15.77 -5.40
C LEU A 273 -0.45 -15.56 -3.90
N PHE A 274 -0.47 -14.31 -3.44
CA PHE A 274 -0.57 -13.95 -2.03
C PHE A 274 -1.86 -14.47 -1.42
N PHE A 275 -2.99 -14.30 -2.10
CA PHE A 275 -4.28 -14.78 -1.60
C PHE A 275 -4.55 -16.26 -1.87
N SER A 276 -3.74 -16.94 -2.71
CA SER A 276 -3.85 -18.39 -2.93
C SER A 276 -3.30 -19.25 -1.80
N VAL A 277 -2.43 -18.69 -0.94
CA VAL A 277 -1.84 -19.37 0.21
C VAL A 277 -2.55 -18.98 1.50
N ASP A 278 -2.45 -19.78 2.56
CA ASP A 278 -3.06 -19.46 3.85
C ASP A 278 -2.38 -18.27 4.55
N ILE A 279 -3.08 -17.67 5.52
CA ILE A 279 -2.60 -16.51 6.28
C ILE A 279 -1.26 -16.76 6.99
N TYR A 280 -1.01 -18.00 7.43
CA TYR A 280 0.24 -18.35 8.12
C TYR A 280 1.45 -18.20 7.19
N HIS A 281 1.32 -18.61 5.94
CA HIS A 281 2.35 -18.44 4.93
C HIS A 281 2.49 -16.96 4.49
N ARG A 282 1.38 -16.22 4.38
CA ARG A 282 1.41 -14.78 4.06
C ARG A 282 2.17 -13.96 5.11
N CYS A 283 1.92 -14.22 6.39
CA CYS A 283 2.62 -13.55 7.49
C CYS A 283 4.15 -13.76 7.43
N ARG A 284 4.61 -14.86 6.84
CA ARG A 284 6.04 -15.16 6.72
C ARG A 284 6.71 -14.41 5.59
N LEU A 285 6.00 -14.14 4.48
CA LEU A 285 6.55 -13.43 3.32
C LEU A 285 7.30 -12.15 3.74
N PHE A 286 6.67 -11.33 4.56
CA PHE A 286 7.24 -10.03 4.95
C PHE A 286 8.48 -10.17 5.84
N SER A 287 8.49 -11.16 6.73
CA SER A 287 9.69 -11.50 7.51
C SER A 287 10.81 -12.05 6.63
N ASP A 288 10.44 -12.79 5.58
CA ASP A 288 11.40 -13.41 4.67
C ASP A 288 12.03 -12.36 3.75
N VAL A 289 11.27 -11.35 3.31
CA VAL A 289 11.80 -10.18 2.59
C VAL A 289 12.83 -9.41 3.43
N GLU A 290 12.54 -9.20 4.73
CA GLU A 290 13.51 -8.58 5.65
C GLU A 290 14.82 -9.38 5.68
N LEU A 291 14.73 -10.70 5.79
CA LEU A 291 15.89 -11.58 5.82
C LEU A 291 16.66 -11.61 4.48
N MET A 292 15.97 -11.55 3.34
CA MET A 292 16.59 -11.46 2.01
C MET A 292 17.42 -10.19 1.88
N ALA A 293 16.87 -9.04 2.30
CA ALA A 293 17.58 -7.76 2.27
C ALA A 293 18.82 -7.78 3.18
N ASP A 294 18.68 -8.29 4.41
CA ASP A 294 19.80 -8.39 5.35
C ASP A 294 20.91 -9.31 4.84
N TYR A 295 20.54 -10.45 4.24
CA TYR A 295 21.49 -11.38 3.66
C TYR A 295 22.26 -10.74 2.51
N PHE A 296 21.58 -10.03 1.62
CA PHE A 296 22.21 -9.32 0.51
C PHE A 296 23.20 -8.26 1.00
N LEU A 297 22.79 -7.45 1.99
CA LEU A 297 23.66 -6.43 2.59
C LEU A 297 24.90 -7.05 3.22
N TYR A 298 24.75 -8.19 3.87
CA TYR A 298 25.86 -8.95 4.42
C TYR A 298 26.79 -9.51 3.33
N SER A 299 26.25 -10.21 2.33
CA SER A 299 27.04 -10.87 1.29
C SER A 299 27.85 -9.89 0.45
N HIS A 300 27.42 -8.63 0.39
CA HIS A 300 28.10 -7.54 -0.29
C HIS A 300 28.98 -6.68 0.63
N GLY A 301 29.14 -7.05 1.90
CA GLY A 301 29.96 -6.31 2.86
C GLY A 301 29.43 -4.90 3.19
N MET A 302 28.14 -4.67 2.99
CA MET A 302 27.45 -3.40 3.28
C MET A 302 26.90 -3.35 4.71
N SER A 303 26.75 -4.50 5.37
CA SER A 303 26.35 -4.58 6.77
C SER A 303 27.56 -4.55 7.70
N CYS A 304 27.51 -3.76 8.78
CA CYS A 304 28.57 -3.78 9.80
C CYS A 304 28.41 -4.93 10.82
N LEU A 305 27.36 -5.75 10.68
CA LEU A 305 27.22 -7.01 11.42
C LEU A 305 28.04 -8.17 10.83
N SER A 306 28.94 -7.89 9.88
CA SER A 306 29.70 -8.86 9.09
C SER A 306 30.46 -9.92 9.91
N ASP A 307 30.74 -9.68 11.19
CA ASP A 307 31.61 -10.52 12.04
C ASP A 307 31.01 -10.99 13.38
N SER A 308 29.71 -10.76 13.67
CA SER A 308 29.12 -11.07 14.98
C SER A 308 28.18 -12.29 14.98
N GLY A 309 28.02 -12.94 16.14
CA GLY A 309 27.15 -14.12 16.34
C GLY A 309 25.66 -13.92 16.01
N GLU A 310 25.24 -12.70 15.70
CA GLU A 310 23.91 -12.37 15.17
C GLU A 310 23.71 -12.92 13.74
N PHE A 311 24.78 -13.08 12.96
CA PHE A 311 24.73 -13.78 11.66
C PHE A 311 24.27 -15.23 11.80
N ALA A 312 24.64 -15.93 12.88
CA ALA A 312 24.14 -17.28 13.13
C ALA A 312 22.60 -17.30 13.29
N GLY A 313 22.01 -16.22 13.81
CA GLY A 313 20.56 -16.03 13.90
C GLY A 313 19.91 -15.79 12.53
N ILE A 314 20.51 -14.95 11.68
CA ILE A 314 20.06 -14.71 10.30
C ILE A 314 20.19 -15.99 9.47
N TYR A 315 21.37 -16.62 9.47
CA TYR A 315 21.65 -17.87 8.78
C TYR A 315 20.76 -19.04 9.25
N TYR A 316 20.51 -19.17 10.55
CA TYR A 316 19.58 -20.17 11.08
C TYR A 316 18.14 -19.92 10.62
N ARG A 317 17.69 -18.64 10.59
CA ARG A 317 16.37 -18.28 10.09
C ARG A 317 16.23 -18.54 8.58
N ILE A 318 17.27 -18.27 7.79
CA ILE A 318 17.35 -18.55 6.35
C ILE A 318 17.34 -20.06 6.07
N ASN A 319 18.10 -20.86 6.82
CA ASN A 319 18.05 -22.32 6.70
C ASN A 319 16.69 -22.90 7.09
N ARG A 320 16.04 -22.33 8.12
CA ARG A 320 14.66 -22.68 8.49
C ARG A 320 13.66 -22.32 7.37
N LEU A 321 13.88 -21.19 6.70
CA LEU A 321 13.16 -20.73 5.51
C LEU A 321 13.21 -21.79 4.39
N ALA A 322 14.41 -22.22 4.02
CA ALA A 322 14.64 -23.30 3.05
C ALA A 322 14.00 -24.64 3.49
N SER A 323 14.02 -24.93 4.80
CA SER A 323 13.42 -26.14 5.37
C SER A 323 11.90 -26.13 5.40
N ASN A 324 11.28 -24.97 5.65
CA ASN A 324 9.83 -24.82 5.66
C ASN A 324 9.23 -24.93 4.24
N MET A 325 9.97 -24.49 3.22
CA MET A 325 9.55 -24.63 1.81
C MET A 325 9.65 -26.07 1.29
N SER A 326 10.54 -26.89 1.86
CA SER A 326 10.67 -28.31 1.51
C SER A 326 9.71 -29.24 2.28
N GLY A 327 9.02 -28.71 3.30
CA GLY A 327 8.10 -29.47 4.16
C GLY A 327 6.63 -29.53 3.71
N ALA A 328 6.23 -28.80 2.65
CA ALA A 328 4.84 -28.68 2.20
C ALA A 328 4.21 -29.97 1.60
N LYS A 329 4.88 -31.14 1.69
CA LYS A 329 4.38 -32.44 1.22
C LYS A 329 4.53 -33.60 2.22
N ALA A 330 4.55 -33.32 3.54
CA ALA A 330 4.55 -34.39 4.55
C ALA A 330 3.21 -34.58 5.30
N GLY A 331 2.10 -34.06 4.77
CA GLY A 331 0.75 -34.31 5.30
C GLY A 331 -0.20 -34.61 4.15
N GLY A 332 -0.40 -35.91 3.88
CA GLY A 332 -1.45 -36.40 2.98
C GLY A 332 -2.81 -36.50 3.65
#